data_AF-A0A4Y1ZIY6-F1
#
_entry.id   AF-A0A4Y1ZIY6-F1
#
_cell.length_a   1.000
_cell.length_b   1.000
_cell.length_c   1.000
_cell.angle_alpha   90.00
_cell.angle_beta   90.00
_cell.angle_gamma   90.00
#
_symmetry.space_group_name_H-M   'P 1'
#
loop_
_entity.id
_entity.type
_entity.pdbx_description
1 polymer ?
#
loop_
_entity_poly.entity_id
_entity_poly.type
_entity_poly.pdbx_seq_one_letter_code
_entity_poly.pdbx_strand_id
1 'polypeptide(L)'
;MTNETNTDLRLVNFLIQLFIAVILGAVEGLTEFAPVSSTGHLILAADLLNFKGETAKTFEVIIQLGSIMAVVVLYWKRLWSLFGLYRNEPKPDPKI
;
A
#
# COMPACT_ATOMS: atom_id res chain seq x y z
N MET A 1 -1.38 -10.05 -39.86
CA MET A 1 -2.41 -10.50 -38.90
C MET A 1 -1.84 -10.89 -37.52
N THR A 2 -0.51 -10.90 -37.32
CA THR A 2 0.13 -11.29 -36.05
C THR A 2 0.34 -10.12 -35.06
N ASN A 3 0.33 -8.86 -35.52
CA ASN A 3 0.66 -7.71 -34.66
C ASN A 3 -0.51 -7.25 -33.78
N GLU A 4 -1.74 -7.41 -34.26
CA GLU A 4 -2.98 -7.12 -33.53
C GLU A 4 -3.10 -8.06 -32.32
N THR A 5 -2.97 -9.37 -32.53
CA THR A 5 -3.09 -10.38 -31.47
C THR A 5 -2.03 -10.22 -30.38
N ASN A 6 -0.81 -9.82 -30.73
CA ASN A 6 0.24 -9.55 -29.75
C ASN A 6 -0.05 -8.29 -28.91
N THR A 7 -0.71 -7.30 -29.50
CA THR A 7 -1.07 -6.06 -28.79
C THR A 7 -2.24 -6.31 -27.84
N ASP A 8 -3.24 -7.05 -28.27
CA ASP A 8 -4.38 -7.45 -27.43
C ASP A 8 -3.94 -8.28 -26.22
N LEU A 9 -3.05 -9.26 -26.42
CA LEU A 9 -2.48 -10.05 -25.32
C LEU A 9 -1.68 -9.20 -24.32
N ARG A 10 -0.96 -8.16 -24.79
CA ARG A 10 -0.22 -7.24 -23.91
C ARG A 10 -1.17 -6.37 -23.09
N LEU A 11 -2.23 -5.87 -23.70
CA LEU A 11 -3.27 -5.12 -22.99
C LEU A 11 -3.95 -5.98 -21.93
N VAL A 12 -4.36 -7.20 -22.28
CA VAL A 12 -5.00 -8.13 -21.34
C VAL A 12 -4.07 -8.45 -20.17
N ASN A 13 -2.81 -8.77 -20.43
CA ASN A 13 -1.82 -9.03 -19.37
C ASN A 13 -1.58 -7.80 -18.47
N PHE A 14 -1.52 -6.61 -19.07
CA PHE A 14 -1.40 -5.36 -18.31
C PHE A 14 -2.61 -5.15 -17.38
N LEU A 15 -3.83 -5.35 -17.88
CA LEU A 15 -5.05 -5.23 -17.09
C LEU A 15 -5.10 -6.27 -15.96
N ILE A 16 -4.68 -7.51 -16.23
CA ILE A 16 -4.58 -8.56 -15.20
C ILE A 16 -3.58 -8.14 -14.12
N GLN A 17 -2.40 -7.64 -14.48
CA GLN A 17 -1.41 -7.18 -13.51
C GLN A 17 -1.90 -5.99 -12.69
N LEU A 18 -2.59 -5.04 -13.32
CA LEU A 18 -3.19 -3.90 -12.63
C LEU A 18 -4.24 -4.37 -11.61
N PHE A 19 -5.08 -5.32 -11.99
CA PHE A 19 -6.09 -5.89 -11.11
C PHE A 19 -5.47 -6.60 -9.90
N ILE A 20 -4.42 -7.41 -10.12
CA ILE A 20 -3.65 -8.04 -9.04
C ILE A 20 -3.04 -6.98 -8.10
N ALA A 21 -2.43 -5.94 -8.66
CA ALA A 21 -1.82 -4.87 -7.88
C ALA A 21 -2.84 -4.14 -6.99
N VAL A 22 -4.05 -3.88 -7.50
CA VAL A 22 -5.15 -3.28 -6.73
C VAL A 22 -5.59 -4.20 -5.59
N ILE A 23 -5.75 -5.50 -5.84
CA ILE A 23 -6.15 -6.46 -4.79
C ILE A 23 -5.09 -6.54 -3.70
N LEU A 24 -3.83 -6.76 -4.07
CA LEU A 24 -2.75 -6.90 -3.09
C LEU A 24 -2.52 -5.60 -2.32
N GLY A 25 -2.59 -4.44 -2.98
CA GLY A 25 -2.53 -3.14 -2.32
C GLY A 25 -3.68 -2.91 -1.34
N ALA A 26 -4.90 -3.36 -1.67
CA ALA A 26 -6.04 -3.29 -0.75
C ALA A 26 -5.88 -4.24 0.44
N VAL A 27 -5.41 -5.48 0.21
CA VAL A 27 -5.11 -6.43 1.29
C VAL A 27 -4.07 -5.85 2.24
N GLU A 28 -2.95 -5.35 1.74
CA GLU A 28 -1.90 -4.74 2.54
C GLU A 28 -2.43 -3.52 3.32
N GLY A 29 -3.06 -2.56 2.63
CA GLY A 29 -3.55 -1.34 3.27
C GLY A 29 -4.64 -1.57 4.33
N LEU A 30 -5.45 -2.62 4.19
CA LEU A 30 -6.48 -2.97 5.18
C LEU A 30 -5.91 -3.79 6.35
N THR A 31 -4.96 -4.68 6.09
CA THR A 31 -4.46 -5.62 7.10
C THR A 31 -3.26 -5.09 7.89
N GLU A 32 -2.49 -4.14 7.35
CA GLU A 32 -1.30 -3.59 8.02
C GLU A 32 -1.63 -2.85 9.32
N PHE A 33 -2.83 -2.24 9.40
CA PHE A 33 -3.26 -1.52 10.61
C PHE A 33 -4.08 -2.38 11.58
N ALA A 34 -4.44 -3.60 11.17
CA ALA A 34 -5.18 -4.55 11.98
C ALA A 34 -4.22 -5.59 12.59
N PRO A 35 -4.48 -6.11 13.81
CA PRO A 35 -3.63 -7.11 14.45
C PRO A 35 -3.86 -8.51 13.86
N VAL A 36 -3.73 -8.66 12.55
CA VAL A 36 -4.09 -9.86 11.78
C VAL A 36 -2.95 -10.44 10.93
N SER A 37 -1.73 -9.91 11.04
CA SER A 37 -0.56 -10.25 10.21
C SER A 37 -0.81 -10.02 8.71
N SER A 38 -0.42 -8.85 8.23
CA SER A 38 -0.49 -8.44 6.82
C SER A 38 0.33 -9.36 5.90
N THR A 39 1.56 -9.69 6.29
CA THR A 39 2.47 -10.56 5.52
C THR A 39 1.86 -11.92 5.19
N GLY A 40 1.15 -12.55 6.14
CA GLY A 40 0.50 -13.85 5.90
C GLY A 40 -0.63 -13.76 4.89
N HIS A 41 -1.48 -12.73 5.00
CA HIS A 41 -2.58 -12.48 4.07
C HIS A 41 -2.06 -12.14 2.66
N LEU A 42 -0.97 -11.39 2.59
CA LEU A 42 -0.37 -10.96 1.33
C LEU A 42 0.25 -12.13 0.56
N ILE A 43 1.01 -13.01 1.24
CA ILE A 43 1.57 -14.23 0.65
C ILE A 43 0.45 -15.15 0.16
N LEU A 44 -0.59 -15.35 0.96
CA LEU A 44 -1.74 -16.19 0.57
C LEU A 44 -2.48 -15.59 -0.63
N ALA A 45 -2.77 -14.29 -0.62
CA ALA A 45 -3.43 -13.61 -1.71
C ALA A 45 -2.60 -13.65 -3.01
N ALA A 46 -1.29 -13.45 -2.92
CA ALA A 46 -0.38 -13.55 -4.06
C ALA A 46 -0.33 -14.99 -4.63
N ASP A 47 -0.31 -16.00 -3.76
CA ASP A 47 -0.36 -17.41 -4.17
C ASP A 47 -1.68 -17.76 -4.88
N LEU A 48 -2.82 -17.30 -4.35
CA LEU A 48 -4.15 -17.48 -4.94
C LEU A 48 -4.30 -16.80 -6.31
N LEU A 49 -3.64 -15.64 -6.50
CA LEU A 49 -3.61 -14.91 -7.76
C LEU A 49 -2.52 -15.40 -8.73
N ASN A 50 -1.78 -16.45 -8.35
CA ASN A 50 -0.65 -16.98 -9.08
C ASN A 50 0.42 -15.93 -9.40
N PHE A 51 0.55 -14.91 -8.54
CA PHE A 51 1.51 -13.83 -8.64
C PHE A 51 2.77 -14.20 -7.85
N LYS A 52 3.72 -14.82 -8.53
CA LYS A 52 4.93 -15.41 -7.92
C LYS A 52 6.20 -14.88 -8.56
N GLY A 53 7.30 -14.96 -7.81
CA GLY A 53 8.65 -14.64 -8.29
C GLY A 53 9.27 -13.44 -7.56
N GLU A 54 10.43 -13.02 -8.05
CA GLU A 54 11.22 -11.94 -7.44
C GLU A 54 10.52 -10.58 -7.54
N THR A 55 9.80 -10.33 -8.64
CA THR A 55 8.96 -9.14 -8.80
C THR A 55 7.83 -9.10 -7.78
N ALA A 56 7.22 -10.25 -7.45
CA ALA A 56 6.16 -10.31 -6.45
C ALA A 56 6.68 -9.94 -5.06
N LYS A 57 7.80 -10.54 -4.63
CA LYS A 57 8.46 -10.19 -3.36
C LYS A 57 8.84 -8.70 -3.29
N THR A 58 9.35 -8.15 -4.40
CA THR A 58 9.71 -6.73 -4.46
C THR A 58 8.46 -5.85 -4.36
N PHE A 59 7.38 -6.26 -5.04
CA PHE A 59 6.10 -5.56 -5.00
C PHE A 59 5.50 -5.55 -3.59
N GLU A 60 5.52 -6.68 -2.87
CA GLU A 60 5.09 -6.81 -1.47
C GLU A 60 5.78 -5.77 -0.56
N VAL A 61 7.10 -5.63 -0.70
CA VAL A 61 7.87 -4.62 0.05
C VAL A 61 7.46 -3.20 -0.33
N ILE A 62 7.22 -2.93 -1.62
CA ILE A 62 6.83 -1.60 -2.10
C ILE A 62 5.45 -1.19 -1.58
N ILE A 63 4.47 -2.10 -1.58
CA ILE A 63 3.11 -1.76 -1.12
C ILE A 63 3.05 -1.54 0.40
N GLN A 64 3.89 -2.24 1.17
CA GLN A 64 4.04 -1.97 2.61
C GLN A 64 4.58 -0.56 2.88
N LEU A 65 5.53 -0.07 2.07
CA LEU A 65 5.98 1.33 2.13
C LEU A 65 4.82 2.30 1.84
N GLY A 66 3.88 1.92 0.97
CA GLY A 66 2.64 2.67 0.73
C GLY A 66 1.79 2.82 1.99
N SER A 67 1.60 1.73 2.75
CA SER A 67 0.88 1.75 4.04
C SER A 67 1.59 2.63 5.08
N ILE A 68 2.92 2.54 5.18
CA ILE A 68 3.71 3.43 6.05
C ILE A 68 3.51 4.89 5.66
N MET A 69 3.55 5.19 4.37
CA MET A 69 3.36 6.56 3.86
C MET A 69 1.95 7.09 4.18
N ALA A 70 0.92 6.25 4.15
CA ALA A 70 -0.43 6.64 4.56
C ALA A 70 -0.46 7.12 6.02
N VAL A 71 0.25 6.43 6.93
CA VAL A 71 0.40 6.85 8.35
C VAL A 71 1.20 8.14 8.46
N VAL A 72 2.28 8.28 7.71
CA VAL A 72 3.11 9.50 7.71
C VAL A 72 2.29 10.73 7.30
N VAL A 73 1.49 10.61 6.25
CA VAL A 73 0.60 11.69 5.79
C VAL A 73 -0.51 11.96 6.81
N LEU A 74 -1.15 10.92 7.34
CA LEU A 74 -2.21 11.04 8.35
C LEU A 74 -1.73 11.77 9.61
N TYR A 75 -0.51 11.46 10.07
CA TYR A 75 0.08 12.04 11.27
C TYR A 75 1.12 13.12 10.99
N TRP A 76 1.12 13.72 9.78
CA TRP A 76 2.17 14.65 9.33
C TRP A 76 2.55 15.69 10.41
N LYS A 77 1.58 16.48 10.88
CA LYS A 77 1.82 17.52 11.91
C LYS A 77 2.32 16.93 13.24
N ARG A 78 1.77 15.78 13.65
CA ARG A 78 2.17 15.10 14.88
C ARG A 78 3.61 14.61 14.78
N LEU A 79 4.00 14.00 13.66
CA LEU A 79 5.36 13.54 13.42
C LEU A 79 6.36 14.72 13.46
N TRP A 80 6.06 15.81 12.76
CA TRP A 80 6.91 17.01 12.80
C TRP A 80 6.97 17.67 14.19
N SER A 81 5.91 17.57 14.99
CA SER A 81 5.93 18.03 16.38
C SER A 81 6.89 17.22 17.26
N LEU A 82 7.04 15.92 17.01
CA LEU A 82 7.99 15.06 17.74
C LEU A 82 9.45 15.44 17.46
N PHE A 83 9.73 15.96 16.26
CA PHE A 83 11.04 16.50 15.90
C PHE A 83 11.26 17.95 16.34
N GLY A 84 10.33 18.54 17.10
CA GLY A 84 10.44 19.92 17.60
C GLY A 84 10.21 20.99 16.52
N LEU A 85 9.80 20.60 15.31
CA LEU A 85 9.57 21.48 14.17
C LEU A 85 8.14 22.05 14.16
N TYR A 86 7.26 21.54 15.01
CA TYR A 86 5.89 22.01 15.16
C TYR A 86 5.54 22.19 16.64
N ARG A 87 5.27 23.42 17.06
CA ARG A 87 4.83 23.74 18.42
C ARG A 87 3.31 23.84 18.40
N ASN A 88 2.64 22.83 18.94
CA ASN A 88 1.21 22.94 19.22
C ASN A 88 1.06 23.98 20.32
N GLU A 89 0.52 25.15 20.00
CA GLU A 89 0.18 26.12 21.03
C GLU A 89 -0.87 25.49 21.95
N PRO A 90 -0.65 25.52 23.28
CA PRO A 90 -1.65 25.02 24.21
C PRO A 90 -2.95 25.82 23.99
N LYS A 91 -4.06 25.11 23.79
CA LYS A 91 -5.37 25.74 23.66
C LYS A 91 -5.62 26.54 24.95
N PRO A 92 -5.86 27.86 24.90
CA PRO A 92 -5.99 28.67 26.10
C PRO A 92 -7.13 28.13 26.95
N ASP A 93 -6.88 27.97 28.24
CA ASP A 93 -7.90 27.49 29.18
C ASP A 93 -9.14 28.38 29.09
N PRO A 94 -10.35 27.80 29.05
CA PRO A 94 -11.58 28.57 29.13
C PRO A 94 -11.52 29.39 30.42
N LYS A 95 -11.50 30.72 30.29
CA LYS A 95 -11.58 31.61 31.44
C LYS A 95 -12.92 31.34 32.13
N ILE A 96 -12.86 30.77 33.33
CA ILE A 96 -13.97 30.64 34.27
C ILE A 96 -14.19 32.00 34.93
#